data_AF-A0AAU6HYU1-F1
#
_entry.id   AF-A0AAU6HYU1-F1
#
_cell.length_a   1.000
_cell.length_b   1.000
_cell.length_c   1.000
_cell.angle_alpha   90.00
_cell.angle_beta   90.00
_cell.angle_gamma   90.00
#
_symmetry.space_group_name_H-M   'P 1'
#
loop_
_entity.id
_entity.type
_entity.pdbx_description
1 polymer ?
#
loop_
_entity_poly.entity_id
_entity_poly.type
_entity_poly.pdbx_seq_one_letter_code
_entity_poly.pdbx_strand_id
1 'polypeptide(L)'
;MPAHPLADLAAALRSKTLAFLRAPVSREFWGMLVDQGHTFVMPAAWSALPRSRQIEGLLAAEGKRVADGTTFAMDAGLVRAAREVGQDQSIPLPFTPDVLPAPSGMLAFSSDEPLTHLPSGDPVVAVTWGPPMDGFSPGVHLTWWAPMREDEQERDAAARGRLIPIFPDFDLHLSFLPLFDTRLHLQQLPSGLIYSAVPLRSVVAAWYALTADSATLREERPQATVTQALKEQKAKKRGVQVATGRGADTAHRSITERAAQKMSELGDSDIFEPSPELAATPKRADHGVFDATLDHRLEAGHRRFAHIYREAADHWHRLEMQVTQRYPGIFEGLEELRAQNSSQWQPWCWMPSGRVSGWLIKMYDAPVDQASWDGPRIAALGAWRSGGRHSVLTTLPLQETASDRVPADLTETMPAPGLGLVIDDNGTVHLLLTYLDEVGERGTADAELVLISNYGEPTRMLEDITKLTVFLTGNDLLDAVKVTQAYYDYAAVQNGTEPHPADEALYAEHAYALGFFTGLLAGICAPGAELKDAGALTGRKLPAPWPPEPNVLSETTLWLLTGTPTAT
;
A
#
# COMPACT_ATOMS: atom_id res chain seq x y z
N MET A 1 9.60 41.92 26.43
CA MET A 1 8.98 42.07 25.09
C MET A 1 7.68 41.26 25.09
N PRO A 2 6.59 41.76 24.50
CA PRO A 2 5.38 40.94 24.31
C PRO A 2 5.71 39.76 23.39
N ALA A 3 5.08 38.60 23.64
CA ALA A 3 5.20 37.43 22.79
C ALA A 3 4.73 37.74 21.36
N HIS A 4 5.32 37.07 20.36
CA HIS A 4 4.92 37.23 18.97
C HIS A 4 3.47 36.75 18.75
N PRO A 5 2.61 37.46 18.01
CA PRO A 5 1.21 37.04 17.78
C PRO A 5 1.06 35.62 17.24
N LEU A 6 2.00 35.17 16.40
CA LEU A 6 2.06 33.79 15.88
C LEU A 6 2.21 32.74 16.99
N ALA A 7 2.91 33.06 18.09
CA ALA A 7 3.06 32.14 19.22
C ALA A 7 1.72 31.93 19.93
N ASP A 8 0.94 33.00 20.11
CA ASP A 8 -0.40 32.92 20.71
C ASP A 8 -1.37 32.16 19.80
N LEU A 9 -1.32 32.40 18.49
CA LEU A 9 -2.11 31.66 17.49
C LEU A 9 -1.82 30.16 17.54
N ALA A 10 -0.55 29.76 17.44
CA ALA A 10 -0.17 28.36 17.42
C ALA A 10 -0.48 27.66 18.76
N ALA A 11 -0.29 28.35 19.88
CA ALA A 11 -0.67 27.85 21.19
C ALA A 11 -2.20 27.67 21.31
N ALA A 12 -2.98 28.59 20.75
CA ALA A 12 -4.44 28.50 20.72
C ALA A 12 -4.90 27.32 19.86
N LEU A 13 -4.34 27.14 18.66
CA LEU A 13 -4.65 26.00 17.79
C LEU A 13 -4.31 24.67 18.45
N ARG A 14 -3.09 24.50 18.98
CA ARG A 14 -2.71 23.29 19.74
C ARG A 14 -3.66 23.02 20.89
N SER A 15 -4.07 24.06 21.62
CA SER A 15 -5.01 23.93 22.72
C SER A 15 -6.40 23.49 22.25
N LYS A 16 -6.89 24.03 21.12
CA LYS A 16 -8.15 23.61 20.49
C LYS A 16 -8.07 22.15 20.03
N THR A 17 -6.97 21.74 19.37
CA THR A 17 -6.73 20.35 18.95
C THR A 17 -6.78 19.39 20.13
N LEU A 18 -6.03 19.66 21.19
CA LEU A 18 -6.01 18.81 22.38
C LEU A 18 -7.35 18.80 23.13
N ALA A 19 -8.07 19.92 23.14
CA ALA A 19 -9.39 19.98 23.74
C ALA A 19 -10.39 19.13 22.95
N PHE A 20 -10.39 19.23 21.62
CA PHE A 20 -11.21 18.40 20.75
C PHE A 20 -10.90 16.92 20.93
N LEU A 21 -9.64 16.50 20.80
CA LEU A 21 -9.22 15.10 20.92
C LEU A 21 -9.63 14.43 22.25
N ARG A 22 -9.77 15.22 23.32
CA ARG A 22 -10.19 14.76 24.66
C ARG A 22 -11.69 14.86 24.90
N ALA A 23 -12.43 15.55 24.04
CA ALA A 23 -13.85 15.79 24.22
C ALA A 23 -14.68 14.55 23.82
N PRO A 24 -15.81 14.27 24.49
CA PRO A 24 -16.72 13.19 24.11
C PRO A 24 -17.18 13.30 22.66
N VAL A 25 -17.39 14.52 22.15
CA VAL A 25 -17.82 14.78 20.77
C VAL A 25 -16.79 14.28 19.74
N SER A 26 -15.49 14.26 20.07
CA SER A 26 -14.48 13.68 19.18
C SER A 26 -14.69 12.17 19.04
N ARG A 27 -14.99 11.46 20.13
CA ARG A 27 -15.30 10.03 20.06
C ARG A 27 -16.52 9.75 19.15
N GLU A 28 -17.56 10.56 19.27
CA GLU A 28 -18.75 10.46 18.41
C GLU A 28 -18.42 10.73 16.95
N PHE A 29 -17.65 11.80 16.67
CA PHE A 29 -17.24 12.18 15.33
C PHE A 29 -16.38 11.10 14.65
N TRP A 30 -15.35 10.60 15.34
CA TRP A 30 -14.52 9.52 14.81
C TRP A 30 -15.31 8.21 14.65
N GLY A 31 -16.27 7.94 15.55
CA GLY A 31 -17.21 6.82 15.39
C GLY A 31 -18.06 6.93 14.12
N MET A 32 -18.62 8.11 13.86
CA MET A 32 -19.39 8.40 12.65
C MET A 32 -18.58 8.13 11.39
N LEU A 33 -17.33 8.59 11.36
CA LEU A 33 -16.43 8.38 10.22
C LEU A 33 -16.12 6.90 9.99
N VAL A 34 -15.83 6.14 11.05
CA VAL A 34 -15.68 4.67 10.97
C VAL A 34 -16.95 4.04 10.37
N ASP A 35 -18.13 4.45 10.84
CA ASP A 35 -19.41 3.89 10.40
C ASP A 35 -19.74 4.25 8.93
N GLN A 36 -19.25 5.38 8.45
CA GLN A 36 -19.32 5.81 7.05
C GLN A 36 -18.25 5.14 6.15
N GLY A 37 -17.42 4.26 6.71
CA GLY A 37 -16.41 3.51 5.95
C GLY A 37 -15.11 4.27 5.70
N HIS A 38 -14.84 5.33 6.47
CA HIS A 38 -13.50 5.91 6.54
C HIS A 38 -12.59 4.93 7.28
N THR A 39 -11.42 4.68 6.69
CA THR A 39 -10.41 3.76 7.20
C THR A 39 -9.26 4.57 7.77
N PHE A 40 -8.80 4.18 8.95
CA PHE A 40 -7.71 4.86 9.64
C PHE A 40 -6.48 3.98 9.62
N VAL A 41 -5.34 4.63 9.42
CA VAL A 41 -4.02 4.01 9.57
C VAL A 41 -3.88 3.69 11.07
N MET A 42 -4.09 2.43 11.47
CA MET A 42 -4.02 1.92 12.85
C MET A 42 -3.09 0.70 12.93
N PRO A 43 -2.43 0.41 14.08
CA PRO A 43 -1.60 -0.78 14.22
C PRO A 43 -2.41 -2.03 13.88
N ALA A 44 -1.78 -3.05 13.30
CA ALA A 44 -2.44 -4.34 13.05
C ALA A 44 -3.04 -4.92 14.35
N ALA A 45 -2.38 -4.72 15.49
CA ALA A 45 -2.91 -5.12 16.79
C ALA A 45 -4.22 -4.41 17.19
N TRP A 46 -4.52 -3.24 16.62
CA TRP A 46 -5.76 -2.51 16.90
C TRP A 46 -6.89 -2.92 15.96
N SER A 47 -6.62 -3.36 14.74
CA SER A 47 -7.67 -3.75 13.78
C SER A 47 -8.53 -4.91 14.30
N ALA A 48 -7.95 -5.78 15.14
CA ALA A 48 -8.65 -6.88 15.82
C ALA A 48 -9.45 -6.44 17.07
N LEU A 49 -9.26 -5.22 17.57
CA LEU A 49 -10.00 -4.72 18.73
C LEU A 49 -11.42 -4.30 18.35
N PRO A 50 -12.39 -4.28 19.29
CA PRO A 50 -13.69 -3.66 19.07
C PRO A 50 -13.54 -2.21 18.59
N ARG A 51 -14.38 -1.75 17.64
CA ARG A 51 -14.33 -0.38 17.07
C ARG A 51 -14.20 0.72 18.11
N SER A 52 -14.91 0.59 19.24
CA SER A 52 -14.86 1.55 20.33
C SER A 52 -13.46 1.69 20.97
N ARG A 53 -12.66 0.62 20.98
CA ARG A 53 -11.26 0.58 21.46
C ARG A 53 -10.29 1.07 20.39
N GLN A 54 -10.55 0.80 19.11
CA GLN A 54 -9.78 1.37 17.99
C GLN A 54 -9.80 2.89 18.02
N ILE A 55 -11.00 3.47 18.16
CA ILE A 55 -11.19 4.93 18.27
C ILE A 55 -10.48 5.50 19.51
N GLU A 56 -10.57 4.82 20.66
CA GLU A 56 -9.85 5.24 21.87
C GLU A 56 -8.33 5.25 21.66
N GLY A 57 -7.79 4.22 21.00
CA GLY A 57 -6.36 4.13 20.65
C GLY A 57 -5.92 5.27 19.74
N LEU A 58 -6.67 5.54 18.66
CA LEU A 58 -6.40 6.62 17.72
C LEU A 58 -6.38 7.98 18.41
N LEU A 59 -7.43 8.28 19.19
CA LEU A 59 -7.53 9.55 19.93
C LEU A 59 -6.41 9.70 20.96
N ALA A 60 -6.00 8.61 21.62
CA ALA A 60 -4.91 8.63 22.59
C ALA A 60 -3.55 8.84 21.93
N ALA A 61 -3.26 8.15 20.83
CA ALA A 61 -2.03 8.34 20.06
C ALA A 61 -1.93 9.76 19.50
N GLU A 62 -3.02 10.27 18.94
CA GLU A 62 -3.06 11.63 18.44
C GLU A 62 -2.96 12.68 19.53
N GLY A 63 -3.66 12.46 20.64
CA GLY A 63 -3.55 13.30 21.82
C GLY A 63 -2.12 13.35 22.36
N LYS A 64 -1.41 12.22 22.36
CA LYS A 64 -0.01 12.12 22.76
C LYS A 64 0.91 12.85 21.79
N ARG A 65 0.75 12.63 20.49
CA ARG A 65 1.55 13.27 19.43
C ARG A 65 1.48 14.80 19.50
N VAL A 66 0.28 15.36 19.65
CA VAL A 66 0.09 16.82 19.79
C VAL A 66 0.57 17.33 21.15
N ALA A 67 0.46 16.52 22.21
CA ALA A 67 0.91 16.90 23.54
C ALA A 67 2.43 16.92 23.66
N ASP A 68 3.13 15.99 23.03
CA ASP A 68 4.58 15.80 23.18
C ASP A 68 5.39 16.45 22.04
N GLY A 69 4.79 16.67 20.87
CA GLY A 69 5.46 17.25 19.71
C GLY A 69 5.78 18.74 19.80
N THR A 70 6.80 19.16 19.04
CA THR A 70 7.22 20.57 18.94
C THR A 70 6.23 21.38 18.10
N THR A 71 5.82 22.55 18.58
CA THR A 71 4.88 23.43 17.87
C THR A 71 5.62 24.53 17.13
N PHE A 72 5.32 24.69 15.85
CA PHE A 72 5.92 25.66 14.95
C PHE A 72 4.85 26.61 14.40
N ALA A 73 5.22 27.87 14.23
CA ALA A 73 4.41 28.89 13.57
C ALA A 73 5.28 29.66 12.58
N MET A 74 4.81 29.87 11.36
CA MET A 74 5.55 30.53 10.29
C MET A 74 4.92 31.89 9.97
N ASP A 75 5.75 32.87 9.61
CA ASP A 75 5.25 34.13 9.07
C ASP A 75 4.65 33.98 7.66
N ALA A 76 3.88 34.99 7.27
CA ALA A 76 3.20 35.06 5.97
C ALA A 76 4.10 34.81 4.76
N GLY A 77 5.33 35.31 4.82
CA GLY A 77 6.30 35.22 3.72
C GLY A 77 6.78 33.79 3.52
N LEU A 78 7.10 33.10 4.62
CA LEU A 78 7.50 31.69 4.58
C LEU A 78 6.33 30.78 4.15
N VAL A 79 5.11 31.03 4.64
CA VAL A 79 3.92 30.25 4.26
C VAL A 79 3.59 30.42 2.77
N ARG A 80 3.77 31.63 2.22
CA ARG A 80 3.59 31.89 0.79
C ARG A 80 4.63 31.17 -0.06
N ALA A 81 5.90 31.24 0.31
CA ALA A 81 6.97 30.55 -0.40
C ALA A 81 6.77 29.02 -0.41
N ALA A 82 6.39 28.42 0.74
CA ALA A 82 6.11 26.99 0.82
C ALA A 82 4.95 26.56 -0.08
N ARG A 83 3.91 27.40 -0.20
CA ARG A 83 2.79 27.18 -1.13
C ARG A 83 3.22 27.20 -2.58
N GLU A 84 3.94 28.25 -2.98
CA GLU A 84 4.40 28.42 -4.36
C GLU A 84 5.31 27.26 -4.78
N VAL A 85 6.26 26.87 -3.93
CA VAL A 85 7.13 25.71 -4.18
C VAL A 85 6.34 24.39 -4.18
N GLY A 86 5.38 24.21 -3.27
CA GLY A 86 4.55 23.01 -3.22
C GLY A 86 3.69 22.83 -4.49
N GLN A 87 3.23 23.94 -5.07
CA GLN A 87 2.45 23.99 -6.30
C GLN A 87 3.31 23.84 -7.56
N ASP A 88 4.56 24.30 -7.54
CA ASP A 88 5.51 24.15 -8.64
C ASP A 88 6.03 22.70 -8.70
N GLN A 89 5.44 21.91 -9.59
CA GLN A 89 5.79 20.51 -9.80
C GLN A 89 7.16 20.32 -10.47
N SER A 90 7.75 21.37 -11.04
CA SER A 90 9.09 21.29 -11.64
C SER A 90 10.20 21.22 -10.59
N ILE A 91 9.91 21.61 -9.34
CA ILE A 91 10.88 21.59 -8.24
C ILE A 91 10.84 20.21 -7.57
N PRO A 92 11.94 19.44 -7.59
CA PRO A 92 12.00 18.19 -6.84
C PRO A 92 12.01 18.51 -5.34
N LEU A 93 11.22 17.79 -4.55
CA LEU A 93 11.15 17.94 -3.10
C LEU A 93 11.48 16.62 -2.42
N PRO A 94 12.72 16.10 -2.56
CA PRO A 94 13.08 14.86 -1.92
C PRO A 94 12.81 14.96 -0.44
N PHE A 95 12.22 13.93 0.14
CA PHE A 95 12.16 13.86 1.58
C PHE A 95 13.34 13.03 2.07
N THR A 96 13.84 13.40 3.23
CA THR A 96 14.88 12.68 3.96
C THR A 96 14.64 12.97 5.43
N PRO A 97 15.01 12.08 6.37
CA PRO A 97 14.68 12.27 7.78
C PRO A 97 15.21 13.58 8.38
N ASP A 98 16.30 14.12 7.83
CA ASP A 98 16.93 15.38 8.24
C ASP A 98 16.21 16.66 7.74
N VAL A 99 15.22 16.53 6.84
CA VAL A 99 14.32 17.63 6.46
C VAL A 99 13.30 17.91 7.57
N LEU A 100 12.97 16.91 8.41
CA LEU A 100 12.04 17.10 9.52
C LEU A 100 12.64 18.07 10.55
N PRO A 101 11.93 19.16 10.90
CA PRO A 101 12.43 20.10 11.91
C PRO A 101 12.39 19.50 13.33
N ALA A 102 11.64 18.41 13.53
CA ALA A 102 11.62 17.60 14.75
C ALA A 102 11.04 16.19 14.47
N PRO A 103 11.33 15.17 15.31
CA PRO A 103 10.76 13.82 15.14
C PRO A 103 9.22 13.78 15.21
N SER A 104 8.60 14.72 15.92
CA SER A 104 7.15 14.94 15.93
C SER A 104 6.86 16.42 16.16
N GLY A 105 5.75 16.89 15.61
CA GLY A 105 5.40 18.29 15.75
C GLY A 105 4.05 18.68 15.18
N MET A 106 3.76 19.97 15.32
CA MET A 106 2.58 20.63 14.79
C MET A 106 3.03 21.91 14.09
N LEU A 107 2.65 22.06 12.83
CA LEU A 107 2.77 23.29 12.08
C LEU A 107 1.44 24.01 12.12
N ALA A 108 1.41 25.22 12.67
CA ALA A 108 0.20 26.01 12.84
C ALA A 108 0.19 27.24 11.92
N PHE A 109 -0.96 27.48 11.29
CA PHE A 109 -1.23 28.54 10.32
C PHE A 109 -2.54 29.26 10.69
N SER A 110 -2.77 30.47 10.17
CA SER A 110 -4.06 31.15 10.34
C SER A 110 -5.03 30.76 9.22
N SER A 111 -6.32 31.00 9.42
CA SER A 111 -7.32 30.87 8.34
C SER A 111 -7.11 31.88 7.21
N ASP A 112 -6.49 33.03 7.52
CA ASP A 112 -6.20 34.09 6.56
C ASP A 112 -4.94 33.77 5.73
N GLU A 113 -4.04 32.96 6.30
CA GLU A 113 -2.79 32.54 5.68
C GLU A 113 -2.62 31.01 5.80
N PRO A 114 -3.54 30.21 5.21
CA PRO A 114 -3.44 28.76 5.29
C PRO A 114 -2.28 28.25 4.44
N LEU A 115 -1.71 27.10 4.82
CA LEU A 115 -0.65 26.49 4.03
C LEU A 115 -1.17 25.92 2.72
N THR A 116 -2.41 25.43 2.67
CA THR A 116 -3.03 24.93 1.43
C THR A 116 -4.54 24.80 1.63
N HIS A 117 -5.27 24.63 0.53
CA HIS A 117 -6.69 24.27 0.54
C HIS A 117 -6.84 22.78 0.23
N LEU A 118 -7.80 22.17 0.92
CA LEU A 118 -8.21 20.79 0.67
C LEU A 118 -9.22 20.76 -0.48
N PRO A 119 -9.42 19.62 -1.16
CA PRO A 119 -10.43 19.48 -2.21
C PRO A 119 -11.86 19.82 -1.75
N SER A 120 -12.15 19.65 -0.46
CA SER A 120 -13.43 20.09 0.16
C SER A 120 -13.62 21.62 0.15
N GLY A 121 -12.56 22.38 -0.15
CA GLY A 121 -12.51 23.83 -0.09
C GLY A 121 -12.02 24.38 1.25
N ASP A 122 -11.83 23.52 2.26
CA ASP A 122 -11.48 23.96 3.60
C ASP A 122 -9.98 24.30 3.73
N PRO A 123 -9.64 25.40 4.42
CA PRO A 123 -8.26 25.80 4.63
C PRO A 123 -7.58 24.95 5.70
N VAL A 124 -6.38 24.43 5.40
CA VAL A 124 -5.55 23.76 6.41
C VAL A 124 -4.95 24.82 7.34
N VAL A 125 -5.36 24.79 8.60
CA VAL A 125 -4.88 25.70 9.66
C VAL A 125 -3.87 25.04 10.60
N ALA A 126 -3.76 23.72 10.59
CA ALA A 126 -2.61 23.06 11.18
C ALA A 126 -2.33 21.69 10.55
N VAL A 127 -1.07 21.24 10.65
CA VAL A 127 -0.65 19.90 10.27
C VAL A 127 0.16 19.29 11.40
N THR A 128 -0.18 18.09 11.82
CA THR A 128 0.55 17.35 12.87
C THR A 128 1.29 16.17 12.26
N TRP A 129 2.53 15.96 12.70
CA TRP A 129 3.35 14.83 12.28
C TRP A 129 4.03 14.12 13.45
N GLY A 130 4.47 12.89 13.23
CA GLY A 130 5.22 12.12 14.21
C GLY A 130 5.71 10.81 13.65
N PRO A 131 6.46 10.03 14.47
CA PRO A 131 6.80 8.66 14.12
C PRO A 131 5.50 7.90 13.83
N PRO A 132 5.59 6.82 13.03
CA PRO A 132 4.45 5.96 12.87
C PRO A 132 4.10 5.41 14.26
N MET A 133 2.82 5.17 14.52
CA MET A 133 2.39 4.55 15.77
C MET A 133 3.09 3.17 15.92
N ASP A 134 3.14 2.59 17.12
CA ASP A 134 3.78 1.29 17.31
C ASP A 134 3.10 0.21 16.46
N GLY A 135 3.84 -0.55 15.65
CA GLY A 135 3.31 -1.61 14.78
C GLY A 135 2.97 -1.19 13.34
N PHE A 136 3.74 -0.26 12.77
CA PHE A 136 3.56 0.29 11.42
C PHE A 136 4.86 0.30 10.61
N SER A 137 4.72 0.42 9.29
CA SER A 137 5.83 0.67 8.37
C SER A 137 6.64 1.92 8.77
N PRO A 138 7.97 1.95 8.48
CA PRO A 138 8.78 3.14 8.69
C PRO A 138 8.13 4.38 8.05
N GLY A 139 8.29 5.57 8.61
CA GLY A 139 7.67 6.75 8.00
C GLY A 139 7.39 7.94 8.89
N VAL A 140 6.56 8.82 8.38
CA VAL A 140 5.92 9.92 9.11
C VAL A 140 4.42 9.82 8.93
N HIS A 141 3.67 9.82 10.04
CA HIS A 141 2.21 9.93 9.99
C HIS A 141 1.82 11.41 9.92
N LEU A 142 0.86 11.78 9.04
CA LEU A 142 0.34 13.14 8.91
C LEU A 142 -1.15 13.22 9.26
N THR A 143 -1.55 14.31 9.91
CA THR A 143 -2.96 14.68 10.08
C THR A 143 -3.14 16.17 9.84
N TRP A 144 -4.09 16.47 8.96
CA TRP A 144 -4.44 17.80 8.51
C TRP A 144 -5.59 18.31 9.36
N TRP A 145 -5.55 19.57 9.77
CA TRP A 145 -6.58 20.16 10.63
C TRP A 145 -7.18 21.38 9.95
N ALA A 146 -8.50 21.35 9.79
CA ALA A 146 -9.31 22.42 9.22
C ALA A 146 -10.27 23.01 10.28
N PRO A 147 -10.67 24.29 10.16
CA PRO A 147 -11.71 24.86 11.00
C PRO A 147 -13.07 24.29 10.59
N MET A 148 -13.88 23.84 11.56
CA MET A 148 -15.26 23.42 11.29
C MET A 148 -16.09 24.63 10.88
N ARG A 149 -16.80 24.55 9.75
CA ARG A 149 -17.61 25.67 9.27
C ARG A 149 -18.81 25.88 10.18
N GLU A 150 -19.24 27.13 10.37
CA GLU A 150 -20.34 27.45 11.30
C GLU A 150 -21.67 26.81 10.87
N ASP A 151 -21.88 26.63 9.56
CA ASP A 151 -23.05 25.99 8.98
C ASP A 151 -23.05 24.46 9.11
N GLU A 152 -21.89 23.85 9.38
CA GLU A 152 -21.74 22.42 9.67
C GLU A 152 -21.88 22.11 11.17
N GLN A 153 -21.95 23.13 12.02
CA GLN A 153 -22.14 22.97 13.46
C GLN A 153 -23.62 22.98 13.85
N GLU A 154 -23.98 22.21 14.88
CA GLU A 154 -25.30 22.34 15.50
C GLU A 154 -25.48 23.79 16.00
N ARG A 155 -26.65 24.41 15.76
CA ARG A 155 -26.95 25.80 16.16
C ARG A 155 -26.67 26.10 17.65
N ASP A 156 -26.75 25.11 18.53
CA ASP A 156 -26.49 25.22 19.97
C ASP A 156 -25.22 24.47 20.42
N ALA A 157 -24.33 24.06 19.51
CA ALA A 157 -23.18 23.20 19.80
C ALA A 157 -22.34 23.74 20.97
N ALA A 158 -22.06 25.04 20.97
CA ALA A 158 -21.33 25.70 22.07
C ALA A 158 -22.08 25.63 23.41
N ALA A 159 -23.39 25.91 23.42
CA ALA A 159 -24.22 25.86 24.62
C ALA A 159 -24.37 24.44 25.19
N ARG A 160 -24.30 23.42 24.32
CA ARG A 160 -24.36 21.99 24.69
C ARG A 160 -23.00 21.37 24.97
N GLY A 161 -21.91 22.15 24.90
CA GLY A 161 -20.55 21.65 25.10
C GLY A 161 -20.07 20.69 24.00
N ARG A 162 -20.69 20.75 22.81
CA ARG A 162 -20.40 19.91 21.62
C ARG A 162 -19.72 20.70 20.49
N LEU A 163 -19.19 21.88 20.79
CA LEU A 163 -18.46 22.69 19.80
C LEU A 163 -17.22 21.94 19.30
N ILE A 164 -17.13 21.76 17.99
CA ILE A 164 -15.93 21.24 17.31
C ILE A 164 -15.27 22.43 16.62
N PRO A 165 -14.25 23.06 17.21
CA PRO A 165 -13.65 24.27 16.62
C PRO A 165 -12.71 23.96 15.45
N ILE A 166 -12.14 22.77 15.43
CA ILE A 166 -11.31 22.25 14.34
C ILE A 166 -11.57 20.75 14.21
N PHE A 167 -11.43 20.22 13.00
CA PHE A 167 -11.57 18.80 12.72
C PHE A 167 -10.42 18.32 11.83
N PRO A 168 -10.04 17.04 11.95
CA PRO A 168 -9.06 16.43 11.06
C PRO A 168 -9.66 16.15 9.68
N ASP A 169 -8.92 16.41 8.60
CA ASP A 169 -9.25 15.92 7.26
C ASP A 169 -8.62 14.54 7.03
N PHE A 170 -9.48 13.62 6.61
CA PHE A 170 -9.24 12.19 6.46
C PHE A 170 -8.94 11.74 5.03
N ASP A 171 -9.19 12.59 4.04
CA ASP A 171 -9.02 12.23 2.63
C ASP A 171 -7.54 12.16 2.22
N LEU A 172 -6.63 12.57 3.12
CA LEU A 172 -5.19 12.70 2.88
C LEU A 172 -4.31 11.96 3.92
N HIS A 173 -4.79 10.83 4.46
CA HIS A 173 -3.96 9.99 5.31
C HIS A 173 -2.94 9.20 4.50
N LEU A 174 -1.68 9.60 4.63
CA LEU A 174 -0.57 9.01 3.91
C LEU A 174 0.44 8.49 4.93
N SER A 175 0.74 7.18 4.86
CA SER A 175 2.00 6.67 5.39
C SER A 175 3.09 7.16 4.46
N PHE A 176 4.00 7.96 4.99
CA PHE A 176 4.98 8.64 4.17
C PHE A 176 6.39 8.14 4.50
N LEU A 177 7.05 7.51 3.54
CA LEU A 177 8.40 6.99 3.71
C LEU A 177 9.43 8.07 3.40
N PRO A 178 10.49 8.20 4.22
CA PRO A 178 11.56 9.16 4.02
C PRO A 178 12.06 9.22 2.60
N LEU A 179 12.30 8.07 1.97
CA LEU A 179 13.06 7.99 0.73
C LEU A 179 12.18 7.80 -0.51
N PHE A 180 10.90 7.45 -0.34
CA PHE A 180 10.08 6.98 -1.46
C PHE A 180 8.64 7.47 -1.34
N ASP A 181 8.33 8.50 -2.13
CA ASP A 181 6.96 8.89 -2.49
C ASP A 181 7.03 9.62 -3.83
N THR A 182 6.59 8.96 -4.89
CA THR A 182 6.62 9.46 -6.27
C THR A 182 5.96 10.83 -6.43
N ARG A 183 5.02 11.19 -5.56
CA ARG A 183 4.36 12.52 -5.52
C ARG A 183 5.31 13.68 -5.23
N LEU A 184 6.47 13.40 -4.66
CA LEU A 184 7.49 14.39 -4.35
C LEU A 184 8.53 14.59 -5.44
N HIS A 185 8.65 13.63 -6.37
CA HIS A 185 9.74 13.56 -7.32
C HIS A 185 9.29 13.63 -8.78
N LEU A 186 8.07 13.20 -9.11
CA LEU A 186 7.60 13.19 -10.50
C LEU A 186 7.20 14.60 -10.96
N GLN A 187 7.77 15.03 -12.10
CA GLN A 187 7.37 16.27 -12.79
C GLN A 187 5.93 16.23 -13.30
N GLN A 188 5.39 15.03 -13.51
CA GLN A 188 4.02 14.79 -13.92
C GLN A 188 3.44 13.68 -13.05
N LEU A 189 2.38 14.02 -12.31
CA LEU A 189 1.63 13.06 -11.51
C LEU A 189 0.37 12.63 -12.26
N PRO A 190 -0.05 11.36 -12.14
CA PRO A 190 -1.36 10.94 -12.60
C PRO A 190 -2.45 11.86 -12.03
N SER A 191 -3.46 12.17 -12.84
CA SER A 191 -4.52 13.15 -12.49
C SER A 191 -5.22 12.85 -11.17
N GLY A 192 -5.35 11.57 -10.80
CA GLY A 192 -5.92 11.13 -9.53
C GLY A 192 -5.05 11.41 -8.31
N LEU A 193 -3.72 11.50 -8.47
CA LEU A 193 -2.78 11.72 -7.37
C LEU A 193 -2.49 13.20 -7.11
N ILE A 194 -2.75 14.09 -8.09
CA ILE A 194 -2.59 15.55 -7.98
C ILE A 194 -3.26 16.10 -6.71
N TYR A 195 -4.46 15.62 -6.40
CA TYR A 195 -5.26 16.07 -5.26
C TYR A 195 -4.60 15.81 -3.90
N SER A 196 -3.81 14.72 -3.78
CA SER A 196 -3.10 14.38 -2.54
C SER A 196 -1.66 14.88 -2.51
N ALA A 197 -1.07 15.13 -3.68
CA ALA A 197 0.33 15.50 -3.81
C ALA A 197 0.59 16.97 -3.45
N VAL A 198 -0.25 17.91 -3.89
CA VAL A 198 0.01 19.35 -3.67
C VAL A 198 0.00 19.71 -2.18
N PRO A 199 -0.97 19.26 -1.35
CA PRO A 199 -0.91 19.46 0.10
C PRO A 199 0.36 18.89 0.73
N LEU A 200 0.73 17.66 0.37
CA LEU A 200 1.93 16.99 0.87
C LEU A 200 3.21 17.76 0.50
N ARG A 201 3.36 18.13 -0.77
CA ARG A 201 4.49 18.92 -1.28
C ARG A 201 4.61 20.26 -0.55
N SER A 202 3.50 20.93 -0.28
CA SER A 202 3.47 22.20 0.45
C SER A 202 3.97 22.06 1.89
N VAL A 203 3.66 20.93 2.56
CA VAL A 203 4.18 20.63 3.91
C VAL A 203 5.67 20.32 3.87
N VAL A 204 6.12 19.51 2.91
CA VAL A 204 7.55 19.21 2.77
C VAL A 204 8.33 20.50 2.48
N ALA A 205 7.84 21.36 1.59
CA ALA A 205 8.41 22.69 1.34
C ALA A 205 8.43 23.57 2.60
N ALA A 206 7.41 23.49 3.46
CA ALA A 206 7.42 24.18 4.74
C ALA A 206 8.49 23.62 5.69
N TRP A 207 8.72 22.31 5.74
CA TRP A 207 9.82 21.72 6.52
C TRP A 207 11.19 22.15 6.02
N TYR A 208 11.38 22.22 4.70
CA TYR A 208 12.56 22.83 4.10
C TYR A 208 12.74 24.29 4.53
N ALA A 209 11.66 25.08 4.53
CA ALA A 209 11.71 26.47 4.96
C ALA A 209 12.13 26.60 6.44
N LEU A 210 11.64 25.72 7.31
CA LEU A 210 11.95 25.73 8.75
C LEU A 210 13.38 25.29 9.06
N THR A 211 13.97 24.46 8.20
CA THR A 211 15.32 23.96 8.37
C THR A 211 16.35 24.76 7.58
N ALA A 212 15.91 25.65 6.67
CA ALA A 212 16.76 26.53 5.87
C ALA A 212 17.39 27.66 6.70
N ASP A 213 18.62 28.04 6.33
CA ASP A 213 19.39 29.08 7.00
C ASP A 213 18.78 30.49 6.86
N SER A 214 17.86 30.68 5.91
CA SER A 214 17.15 31.94 5.69
C SER A 214 15.99 32.17 6.67
N ALA A 215 15.59 31.15 7.43
CA ALA A 215 14.61 31.27 8.50
C ALA A 215 15.30 31.46 9.85
N THR A 216 14.83 32.45 10.62
CA THR A 216 15.22 32.60 12.02
C THR A 216 14.16 31.94 12.88
N LEU A 217 14.54 30.88 13.59
CA LEU A 217 13.69 30.22 14.59
C LEU A 217 13.94 30.84 15.97
N ARG A 218 12.86 31.21 16.64
CA ARG A 218 12.90 31.68 18.02
C ARG A 218 11.82 31.00 18.84
N GLU A 219 12.21 30.41 19.96
CA GLU A 219 11.26 29.92 20.94
C GLU A 219 10.60 31.12 21.65
N GLU A 220 9.30 31.28 21.45
CA GLU A 220 8.47 32.27 22.12
C GLU A 220 7.50 31.56 23.06
N ARG A 221 7.23 32.19 24.21
CA ARG A 221 6.26 31.67 25.17
C ARG A 221 4.96 32.46 25.04
N PRO A 222 3.82 31.80 24.80
CA PRO A 222 2.53 32.48 24.65
C PRO A 222 2.12 33.15 25.96
N GLN A 223 1.32 34.22 25.88
CA GLN A 223 0.90 34.96 27.06
C GLN A 223 -0.13 34.17 27.89
N ALA A 224 0.12 34.06 29.20
CA ALA A 224 -0.78 33.33 30.10
C ALA A 224 -1.97 34.20 30.50
N THR A 225 -3.18 33.87 30.06
CA THR A 225 -4.37 34.71 30.33
C THR A 225 -5.10 34.48 31.68
N VAL A 226 -4.79 33.45 32.52
CA VAL A 226 -5.55 33.18 33.79
C VAL A 226 -4.84 32.23 34.82
N THR A 227 -4.46 32.70 36.02
CA THR A 227 -3.95 31.98 37.24
C THR A 227 -2.62 31.20 37.18
N GLN A 228 -1.77 31.42 38.19
CA GLN A 228 -0.31 31.59 38.03
C GLN A 228 0.54 30.33 38.28
N ALA A 229 0.29 29.50 39.29
CA ALA A 229 1.24 28.44 39.67
C ALA A 229 1.18 27.15 38.81
N LEU A 230 -0.02 26.67 38.44
CA LEU A 230 -0.20 25.48 37.57
C LEU A 230 0.02 25.82 36.08
N LYS A 231 -0.09 27.10 35.72
CA LYS A 231 0.24 27.62 34.38
C LYS A 231 1.73 27.73 34.14
N GLU A 232 2.52 28.11 35.13
CA GLU A 232 3.99 28.18 34.99
C GLU A 232 4.61 26.79 34.77
N GLN A 233 4.10 25.75 35.44
CA GLN A 233 4.57 24.37 35.26
C GLN A 233 4.08 23.75 33.93
N LYS A 234 2.85 24.07 33.47
CA LYS A 234 2.34 23.69 32.14
C LYS A 234 2.99 24.50 31.00
N ALA A 235 3.43 25.73 31.24
CA ALA A 235 4.11 26.60 30.27
C ALA A 235 5.55 26.17 29.98
N LYS A 236 6.23 25.49 30.92
CA LYS A 236 7.58 24.93 30.71
C LYS A 236 7.68 23.89 29.57
N LYS A 237 6.56 23.33 29.08
CA LYS A 237 6.48 22.43 27.92
C LYS A 237 5.82 23.06 26.67
N ARG A 238 5.66 24.38 26.63
CA ARG A 238 4.81 25.10 25.63
C ARG A 238 5.54 26.23 24.88
N GLY A 239 6.86 26.12 24.70
CA GLY A 239 7.54 26.97 23.73
C GLY A 239 6.95 26.74 22.33
N VAL A 240 6.65 27.81 21.62
CA VAL A 240 6.34 27.76 20.19
C VAL A 240 7.58 28.25 19.45
N GLN A 241 8.05 27.45 18.50
CA GLN A 241 9.11 27.87 17.59
C GLN A 241 8.49 28.78 16.52
N VAL A 242 8.72 30.08 16.65
CA VAL A 242 8.27 31.07 15.68
C VAL A 242 9.36 31.23 14.63
N ALA A 243 9.02 30.93 13.39
CA ALA A 243 9.87 31.07 12.22
C ALA A 243 9.57 32.39 11.50
N THR A 244 10.58 33.24 11.37
CA THR A 244 10.49 34.49 10.60
C THR A 244 11.54 34.52 9.49
N GLY A 245 11.18 35.05 8.32
CA GLY A 245 12.06 35.14 7.15
C GLY A 245 12.32 36.59 6.70
N ARG A 246 13.27 36.76 5.77
CA ARG A 246 13.60 38.06 5.15
C ARG A 246 12.67 38.45 3.98
N GLY A 247 11.67 37.62 3.67
CA GLY A 247 10.70 37.81 2.59
C GLY A 247 10.43 36.52 1.80
N ALA A 248 9.31 36.48 1.08
CA ALA A 248 8.85 35.31 0.33
C ALA A 248 9.86 34.87 -0.74
N ASP A 249 10.37 35.79 -1.57
CA ASP A 249 11.31 35.45 -2.66
C ASP A 249 12.61 34.83 -2.14
N THR A 250 13.11 35.30 -1.00
CA THR A 250 14.33 34.75 -0.37
C THR A 250 14.06 33.35 0.16
N ALA A 251 12.92 33.15 0.80
CA ALA A 251 12.51 31.85 1.32
C ALA A 251 12.28 30.85 0.18
N HIS A 252 11.59 31.24 -0.89
CA HIS A 252 11.37 30.41 -2.07
C HIS A 252 12.71 29.94 -2.63
N ARG A 253 13.65 30.86 -2.85
CA ARG A 253 14.99 30.52 -3.35
C ARG A 253 15.71 29.53 -2.41
N SER A 254 15.71 29.77 -1.11
CA SER A 254 16.37 28.87 -0.15
C SER A 254 15.75 27.48 -0.10
N ILE A 255 14.41 27.38 -0.18
CA ILE A 255 13.71 26.09 -0.25
C ILE A 255 14.17 25.34 -1.50
N THR A 256 14.12 25.99 -2.67
CA THR A 256 14.51 25.39 -3.95
C THR A 256 15.98 24.98 -3.98
N GLU A 257 16.89 25.85 -3.53
CA GLU A 257 18.33 25.57 -3.48
C GLU A 257 18.64 24.38 -2.57
N ARG A 258 18.02 24.31 -1.39
CA ARG A 258 18.24 23.22 -0.45
C ARG A 258 17.63 21.90 -0.93
N ALA A 259 16.47 21.95 -1.57
CA ALA A 259 15.85 20.79 -2.19
C ALA A 259 16.71 20.25 -3.35
N ALA A 260 17.25 21.15 -4.19
CA ALA A 260 18.17 20.79 -5.27
C ALA A 260 19.49 20.21 -4.73
N GLN A 261 20.05 20.80 -3.66
CA GLN A 261 21.23 20.26 -2.99
C GLN A 261 20.97 18.84 -2.48
N LYS A 262 19.85 18.62 -1.79
CA LYS A 262 19.47 17.29 -1.31
C LYS A 262 19.29 16.29 -2.44
N MET A 263 18.69 16.73 -3.54
CA MET A 263 18.55 15.90 -4.74
C MET A 263 19.93 15.52 -5.32
N SER A 264 20.90 16.44 -5.32
CA SER A 264 22.27 16.15 -5.75
C SER A 264 22.99 15.19 -4.80
N GLU A 265 22.81 15.34 -3.48
CA GLU A 265 23.37 14.41 -2.47
C GLU A 265 22.82 12.99 -2.63
N LEU A 266 21.55 12.87 -3.05
CA LEU A 266 20.91 11.59 -3.35
C LEU A 266 21.32 11.03 -4.72
N GLY A 267 21.60 11.88 -5.71
CA GLY A 267 22.01 11.48 -7.06
C GLY A 267 23.42 10.86 -7.16
N ASP A 268 24.28 11.08 -6.18
CA ASP A 268 25.58 10.38 -6.04
C ASP A 268 25.42 8.94 -5.49
N SER A 269 24.19 8.53 -5.15
CA SER A 269 23.82 7.15 -4.82
C SER A 269 22.91 6.57 -5.91
N ASP A 270 23.22 5.37 -6.43
CA ASP A 270 22.52 4.63 -7.50
C ASP A 270 21.06 4.19 -7.14
N ILE A 271 20.27 5.03 -6.46
CA ILE A 271 19.04 4.60 -5.76
C ILE A 271 17.75 5.18 -6.38
N PHE A 272 17.78 5.79 -7.57
CA PHE A 272 16.57 6.36 -8.17
C PHE A 272 16.29 5.84 -9.58
N GLU A 273 15.82 4.60 -9.66
CA GLU A 273 14.71 4.32 -10.56
C GLU A 273 13.40 4.47 -9.77
N PRO A 274 12.49 5.38 -10.16
CA PRO A 274 11.19 5.47 -9.52
C PRO A 274 10.47 4.14 -9.72
N SER A 275 10.27 3.41 -8.63
CA SER A 275 9.45 2.19 -8.66
C SER A 275 8.06 2.56 -9.21
N PRO A 276 7.47 1.73 -10.09
CA PRO A 276 6.14 1.97 -10.62
C PRO A 276 5.15 2.24 -9.49
N GLU A 277 4.42 3.36 -9.57
CA GLU A 277 3.38 3.71 -8.59
C GLU A 277 2.42 2.54 -8.41
N LEU A 278 2.49 1.89 -7.26
CA LEU A 278 1.59 0.79 -6.91
C LEU A 278 0.20 1.37 -6.68
N ALA A 279 -0.77 0.88 -7.44
CA ALA A 279 -2.17 1.15 -7.19
C ALA A 279 -2.53 0.57 -5.81
N ALA A 280 -2.75 1.42 -4.80
CA ALA A 280 -3.29 1.02 -3.51
C ALA A 280 -4.49 0.08 -3.72
N THR A 281 -4.62 -0.97 -2.92
CA THR A 281 -5.74 -1.91 -3.05
C THR A 281 -7.06 -1.13 -2.89
N PRO A 282 -7.89 -1.03 -3.94
CA PRO A 282 -9.07 -0.17 -3.91
C PRO A 282 -10.11 -0.68 -2.89
N LYS A 283 -11.06 0.15 -2.45
CA LYS A 283 -12.10 -0.33 -1.51
C LYS A 283 -13.06 -1.35 -2.14
N ARG A 284 -13.12 -1.41 -3.46
CA ARG A 284 -13.93 -2.33 -4.26
C ARG A 284 -13.13 -2.75 -5.49
N ALA A 285 -13.39 -3.96 -5.98
CA ALA A 285 -12.87 -4.39 -7.27
C ALA A 285 -13.39 -3.42 -8.35
N ASP A 286 -12.50 -2.94 -9.21
CA ASP A 286 -12.90 -2.21 -10.40
C ASP A 286 -13.19 -3.24 -11.51
N HIS A 287 -14.37 -3.10 -12.12
CA HIS A 287 -14.83 -3.99 -13.18
C HIS A 287 -14.66 -3.39 -14.57
N GLY A 288 -14.25 -2.13 -14.68
CA GLY A 288 -13.90 -1.44 -15.92
C GLY A 288 -14.90 -1.68 -17.06
N VAL A 289 -14.41 -2.22 -18.18
CA VAL A 289 -15.22 -2.52 -19.38
C VAL A 289 -16.29 -3.59 -19.17
N PHE A 290 -16.20 -4.36 -18.08
CA PHE A 290 -17.12 -5.41 -17.68
C PHE A 290 -18.03 -4.98 -16.51
N ASP A 291 -18.18 -3.69 -16.22
CA ASP A 291 -19.16 -3.22 -15.25
C ASP A 291 -20.58 -3.71 -15.59
N ALA A 292 -21.31 -4.23 -14.60
CA ALA A 292 -22.63 -4.84 -14.78
C ALA A 292 -23.67 -3.88 -15.37
N THR A 293 -23.54 -2.56 -15.15
CA THR A 293 -24.41 -1.54 -15.75
C THR A 293 -24.29 -1.50 -17.28
N LEU A 294 -23.19 -2.01 -17.82
CA LEU A 294 -22.89 -2.02 -19.25
C LEU A 294 -23.26 -3.34 -19.95
N ASP A 295 -23.82 -4.32 -19.22
CA ASP A 295 -24.17 -5.65 -19.75
C ASP A 295 -25.24 -5.59 -20.86
N HIS A 296 -26.14 -4.60 -20.81
CA HIS A 296 -27.17 -4.38 -21.83
C HIS A 296 -26.59 -4.09 -23.23
N ARG A 297 -25.32 -3.71 -23.31
CA ARG A 297 -24.59 -3.42 -24.55
C ARG A 297 -23.70 -4.57 -25.00
N LEU A 298 -23.71 -5.71 -24.30
CA LEU A 298 -22.96 -6.91 -24.67
C LEU A 298 -23.84 -7.92 -25.40
N GLU A 299 -23.28 -8.56 -26.43
CA GLU A 299 -23.85 -9.72 -27.07
C GLU A 299 -23.99 -10.89 -26.08
N ALA A 300 -24.96 -11.78 -26.31
CA ALA A 300 -25.29 -12.85 -25.36
C ALA A 300 -24.10 -13.74 -24.99
N GLY A 301 -23.23 -14.07 -25.95
CA GLY A 301 -22.02 -14.87 -25.72
C GLY A 301 -20.97 -14.18 -24.83
N HIS A 302 -20.88 -12.84 -24.88
CA HIS A 302 -19.90 -12.08 -24.10
C HIS A 302 -20.34 -11.80 -22.65
N ARG A 303 -21.62 -11.99 -22.32
CA ARG A 303 -22.12 -11.80 -20.94
C ARG A 303 -21.58 -12.84 -19.96
N ARG A 304 -21.36 -14.09 -20.41
CA ARG A 304 -20.74 -15.13 -19.56
C ARG A 304 -19.30 -14.76 -19.22
N PHE A 305 -18.52 -14.28 -20.19
CA PHE A 305 -17.16 -13.80 -19.93
C PHE A 305 -17.12 -12.60 -19.00
N ALA A 306 -18.04 -11.64 -19.16
CA ALA A 306 -18.15 -10.50 -18.24
C ALA A 306 -18.47 -10.95 -16.81
N HIS A 307 -19.33 -11.97 -16.64
CA HIS A 307 -19.65 -12.53 -15.34
C HIS A 307 -18.44 -13.25 -14.70
N ILE A 308 -17.77 -14.13 -15.44
CA ILE A 308 -16.55 -14.83 -14.99
C ILE A 308 -15.46 -13.83 -14.62
N TYR A 309 -15.27 -12.78 -15.43
CA TYR A 309 -14.34 -11.69 -15.14
C TYR A 309 -14.61 -11.07 -13.77
N ARG A 310 -15.87 -10.68 -13.51
CA ARG A 310 -16.25 -10.05 -12.25
C ARG A 310 -16.05 -10.99 -11.07
N GLU A 311 -16.39 -12.28 -11.20
CA GLU A 311 -16.17 -13.27 -10.15
C GLU A 311 -14.67 -13.45 -9.83
N ALA A 312 -13.82 -13.53 -10.86
CA ALA A 312 -12.38 -13.61 -10.68
C ALA A 312 -11.82 -12.34 -10.04
N ALA A 313 -12.18 -11.16 -10.55
CA ALA A 313 -11.75 -9.87 -10.02
C ALA A 313 -12.18 -9.68 -8.55
N ASP A 314 -13.44 -9.98 -8.23
CA ASP A 314 -13.96 -9.90 -6.86
C ASP A 314 -13.27 -10.88 -5.91
N HIS A 315 -12.92 -12.09 -6.39
CA HIS A 315 -12.20 -13.06 -5.60
C HIS A 315 -10.77 -12.60 -5.30
N TRP A 316 -9.99 -12.22 -6.31
CA TRP A 316 -8.62 -11.74 -6.12
C TRP A 316 -8.57 -10.48 -5.27
N HIS A 317 -9.48 -9.54 -5.51
CA HIS A 317 -9.62 -8.33 -4.70
C HIS A 317 -9.89 -8.66 -3.22
N ARG A 318 -10.76 -9.63 -2.95
CA ARG A 318 -11.06 -10.07 -1.59
C ARG A 318 -9.83 -10.65 -0.89
N LEU A 319 -9.00 -11.42 -1.61
CA LEU A 319 -7.77 -11.95 -1.05
C LEU A 319 -6.75 -10.84 -0.78
N GLU A 320 -6.56 -9.91 -1.72
CA GLU A 320 -5.73 -8.72 -1.51
C GLU A 320 -6.21 -7.94 -0.28
N MET A 321 -7.53 -7.76 -0.12
CA MET A 321 -8.12 -7.09 1.04
C MET A 321 -7.91 -7.84 2.35
N GLN A 322 -8.07 -9.17 2.37
CA GLN A 322 -7.81 -9.98 3.56
C GLN A 322 -6.33 -9.89 3.98
N VAL A 323 -5.42 -10.00 3.02
CA VAL A 323 -3.98 -9.84 3.23
C VAL A 323 -3.67 -8.43 3.74
N THR A 324 -4.22 -7.39 3.13
CA THR A 324 -4.00 -5.99 3.54
C THR A 324 -4.60 -5.69 4.91
N GLN A 325 -5.72 -6.31 5.27
CA GLN A 325 -6.33 -6.19 6.59
C GLN A 325 -5.52 -6.88 7.67
N ARG A 326 -4.94 -8.05 7.35
CA ARG A 326 -4.11 -8.86 8.25
C ARG A 326 -2.71 -8.26 8.40
N TYR A 327 -2.12 -7.77 7.31
CA TYR A 327 -0.78 -7.20 7.21
C TYR A 327 -0.84 -5.84 6.49
N PRO A 328 -1.13 -4.75 7.21
CA PRO A 328 -1.29 -3.43 6.61
C PRO A 328 0.00 -2.92 5.94
N GLY A 329 -0.08 -2.56 4.65
CA GLY A 329 1.07 -2.08 3.88
C GLY A 329 2.01 -3.17 3.39
N ILE A 330 1.58 -4.44 3.41
CA ILE A 330 2.43 -5.58 3.05
C ILE A 330 2.90 -5.54 1.60
N PHE A 331 2.04 -5.23 0.64
CA PHE A 331 2.41 -5.24 -0.77
C PHE A 331 3.40 -4.12 -1.11
N GLU A 332 3.22 -2.94 -0.50
CA GLU A 332 4.15 -1.82 -0.62
C GLU A 332 5.52 -2.18 -0.02
N GLY A 333 5.54 -2.72 1.21
CA GLY A 333 6.78 -3.11 1.88
C GLY A 333 7.54 -4.25 1.19
N LEU A 334 6.83 -5.22 0.60
CA LEU A 334 7.46 -6.29 -0.18
C LEU A 334 8.00 -5.79 -1.51
N GLU A 335 7.31 -4.88 -2.19
CA GLU A 335 7.83 -4.27 -3.41
C GLU A 335 9.08 -3.42 -3.16
N GLU A 336 9.12 -2.69 -2.05
CA GLU A 336 10.34 -2.00 -1.62
C GLU A 336 11.49 -2.98 -1.35
N LEU A 337 11.20 -4.08 -0.66
CA LEU A 337 12.18 -5.14 -0.41
C LEU A 337 12.70 -5.73 -1.72
N ARG A 338 11.81 -5.95 -2.70
CA ARG A 338 12.15 -6.44 -4.03
C ARG A 338 13.00 -5.44 -4.79
N ALA A 339 12.63 -4.17 -4.82
CA ALA A 339 13.40 -3.12 -5.50
C ALA A 339 14.85 -3.06 -4.98
N GLN A 340 15.06 -3.26 -3.67
CA GLN A 340 16.38 -3.25 -3.04
C GLN A 340 17.21 -4.52 -3.29
N ASN A 341 16.56 -5.66 -3.57
CA ASN A 341 17.22 -6.97 -3.58
C ASN A 341 16.99 -7.78 -4.86
N SER A 342 16.33 -7.20 -5.88
CA SER A 342 15.96 -7.89 -7.13
C SER A 342 17.17 -8.49 -7.86
N SER A 343 18.32 -7.84 -7.79
CA SER A 343 19.58 -8.34 -8.37
C SER A 343 20.15 -9.56 -7.64
N GLN A 344 19.61 -9.92 -6.48
CA GLN A 344 20.05 -11.05 -5.66
C GLN A 344 19.17 -12.29 -5.83
N TRP A 345 18.07 -12.18 -6.57
CA TRP A 345 17.10 -13.26 -6.81
C TRP A 345 17.08 -13.63 -8.28
N GLN A 346 16.53 -14.79 -8.58
CA GLN A 346 16.39 -15.22 -9.97
C GLN A 346 15.43 -14.30 -10.75
N PRO A 347 15.71 -13.93 -12.01
CA PRO A 347 14.86 -13.02 -12.78
C PRO A 347 13.42 -13.48 -12.97
N TRP A 348 13.20 -14.79 -12.97
CA TRP A 348 11.88 -15.43 -13.08
C TRP A 348 11.12 -15.48 -11.75
N CYS A 349 11.79 -15.22 -10.62
CA CYS A 349 11.18 -15.19 -9.30
C CYS A 349 10.85 -13.74 -8.92
N TRP A 350 9.59 -13.48 -8.57
CA TRP A 350 9.21 -12.18 -8.04
C TRP A 350 9.91 -11.86 -6.71
N MET A 351 9.75 -12.78 -5.76
CA MET A 351 10.40 -12.78 -4.46
C MET A 351 10.31 -14.20 -3.88
N PRO A 352 11.39 -14.73 -3.29
CA PRO A 352 11.33 -16.03 -2.64
C PRO A 352 10.31 -16.04 -1.50
N SER A 353 9.38 -17.00 -1.44
CA SER A 353 8.32 -17.00 -0.42
C SER A 353 8.85 -17.08 1.00
N GLY A 354 9.99 -17.74 1.22
CA GLY A 354 10.68 -17.73 2.51
C GLY A 354 11.11 -16.33 2.97
N ARG A 355 11.40 -15.42 2.03
CA ARG A 355 11.65 -13.99 2.34
C ARG A 355 10.37 -13.28 2.74
N VAL A 356 9.25 -13.59 2.07
CA VAL A 356 7.93 -13.09 2.47
C VAL A 356 7.61 -13.57 3.89
N SER A 357 7.73 -14.87 4.19
CA SER A 357 7.51 -15.42 5.55
C SER A 357 8.41 -14.74 6.58
N GLY A 358 9.71 -14.59 6.29
CA GLY A 358 10.65 -13.91 7.17
C GLY A 358 10.30 -12.43 7.41
N TRP A 359 9.77 -11.76 6.39
CA TRP A 359 9.27 -10.39 6.50
C TRP A 359 8.02 -10.31 7.37
N LEU A 360 7.06 -11.24 7.22
CA LEU A 360 5.87 -11.32 8.06
C LEU A 360 6.25 -11.48 9.55
N ILE A 361 7.19 -12.37 9.85
CA ILE A 361 7.71 -12.56 11.22
C ILE A 361 8.37 -11.27 11.72
N LYS A 362 9.27 -10.68 10.94
CA LYS A 362 10.08 -9.53 11.36
C LYS A 362 9.27 -8.26 11.53
N MET A 363 8.35 -7.97 10.61
CA MET A 363 7.67 -6.68 10.51
C MET A 363 6.30 -6.68 11.18
N TYR A 364 5.64 -7.84 11.25
CA TYR A 364 4.28 -7.97 11.78
C TYR A 364 4.20 -8.89 13.02
N ASP A 365 5.33 -9.39 13.52
CA ASP A 365 5.40 -10.35 14.64
C ASP A 365 4.48 -11.58 14.41
N ALA A 366 4.34 -11.99 13.14
CA ALA A 366 3.51 -13.12 12.78
C ALA A 366 4.09 -14.41 13.38
N PRO A 367 3.26 -15.28 14.00
CA PRO A 367 3.72 -16.60 14.44
C PRO A 367 4.37 -17.36 13.29
N VAL A 368 5.48 -18.06 13.57
CA VAL A 368 6.27 -18.77 12.54
C VAL A 368 5.40 -19.71 11.70
N ASP A 369 4.53 -20.48 12.35
CA ASP A 369 3.60 -21.39 11.68
C ASP A 369 2.61 -20.65 10.78
N GLN A 370 2.12 -19.49 11.20
CA GLN A 370 1.23 -18.69 10.36
C GLN A 370 1.99 -18.10 9.16
N ALA A 371 3.18 -17.55 9.39
CA ALA A 371 4.01 -16.95 8.36
C ALA A 371 4.50 -17.95 7.31
N SER A 372 4.71 -19.21 7.68
CA SER A 372 5.10 -20.27 6.74
C SER A 372 3.96 -20.63 5.77
N TRP A 373 2.70 -20.51 6.20
CA TRP A 373 1.52 -20.70 5.35
C TRP A 373 1.13 -19.43 4.57
N ASP A 374 1.13 -18.27 5.24
CA ASP A 374 0.72 -17.00 4.63
C ASP A 374 1.76 -16.49 3.62
N GLY A 375 3.06 -16.78 3.82
CA GLY A 375 4.15 -16.33 2.95
C GLY A 375 3.97 -16.72 1.47
N PRO A 376 3.84 -18.01 1.12
CA PRO A 376 3.61 -18.44 -0.27
C PRO A 376 2.31 -17.90 -0.88
N ARG A 377 1.25 -17.76 -0.08
CA ARG A 377 -0.04 -17.22 -0.54
C ARG A 377 0.04 -15.73 -0.88
N ILE A 378 0.73 -14.97 -0.04
CA ILE A 378 1.02 -13.55 -0.27
C ILE A 378 2.00 -13.39 -1.43
N ALA A 379 2.98 -14.29 -1.57
CA ALA A 379 3.90 -14.32 -2.69
C ALA A 379 3.18 -14.48 -4.03
N ALA A 380 2.21 -15.39 -4.12
CA ALA A 380 1.38 -15.56 -5.31
C ALA A 380 0.59 -14.29 -5.68
N LEU A 381 -0.04 -13.64 -4.69
CA LEU A 381 -0.79 -12.40 -4.90
C LEU A 381 0.13 -11.24 -5.32
N GLY A 382 1.30 -11.12 -4.68
CA GLY A 382 2.29 -10.10 -4.99
C GLY A 382 2.86 -10.27 -6.40
N ALA A 383 3.25 -11.50 -6.77
CA ALA A 383 3.74 -11.83 -8.09
C ALA A 383 2.70 -11.54 -9.18
N TRP A 384 1.44 -11.93 -8.97
CA TRP A 384 0.33 -11.63 -9.89
C TRP A 384 0.08 -10.13 -10.03
N ARG A 385 0.06 -9.40 -8.90
CA ARG A 385 -0.14 -7.94 -8.85
C ARG A 385 0.95 -7.19 -9.60
N SER A 386 2.21 -7.51 -9.31
CA SER A 386 3.37 -6.87 -9.92
C SER A 386 3.59 -7.28 -11.36
N GLY A 387 3.05 -8.42 -11.75
CA GLY A 387 2.92 -8.85 -13.13
C GLY A 387 1.79 -8.19 -13.91
N GLY A 388 1.04 -7.23 -13.35
CA GLY A 388 -0.01 -6.50 -14.07
C GLY A 388 -1.41 -7.12 -13.98
N ARG A 389 -1.65 -8.01 -12.99
CA ARG A 389 -2.96 -8.63 -12.71
C ARG A 389 -3.56 -9.38 -13.89
N HIS A 390 -2.74 -10.14 -14.60
CA HIS A 390 -3.20 -10.94 -15.74
C HIS A 390 -3.84 -12.25 -15.26
N SER A 391 -5.01 -12.56 -15.83
CA SER A 391 -5.68 -13.84 -15.65
C SER A 391 -6.04 -14.44 -16.99
N VAL A 392 -5.86 -15.75 -17.15
CA VAL A 392 -6.17 -16.47 -18.38
C VAL A 392 -7.39 -17.35 -18.14
N LEU A 393 -8.43 -17.17 -18.95
CA LEU A 393 -9.63 -17.99 -18.97
C LEU A 393 -9.48 -19.14 -19.96
N THR A 394 -9.78 -20.35 -19.50
CA THR A 394 -10.00 -21.53 -20.33
C THR A 394 -11.37 -22.16 -20.05
N THR A 395 -11.95 -22.74 -21.09
CA THR A 395 -13.15 -23.60 -21.05
C THR A 395 -12.83 -25.03 -21.48
N LEU A 396 -11.55 -25.31 -21.75
CA LEU A 396 -11.11 -26.63 -22.17
C LEU A 396 -11.26 -27.60 -21.00
N PRO A 397 -11.75 -28.82 -21.24
CA PRO A 397 -11.76 -29.85 -20.23
C PRO A 397 -10.31 -30.14 -19.83
N LEU A 398 -10.05 -30.12 -18.53
CA LEU A 398 -8.77 -30.54 -18.00
C LEU A 398 -8.60 -32.02 -18.36
N GLN A 399 -7.43 -32.39 -18.87
CA GLN A 399 -7.09 -33.77 -19.16
C GLN A 399 -5.88 -34.14 -18.31
N GLU A 400 -6.01 -35.17 -17.48
CA GLU A 400 -4.95 -35.61 -16.56
C GLU A 400 -4.09 -36.73 -17.16
N THR A 401 -2.76 -36.64 -17.05
CA THR A 401 -1.96 -37.85 -16.80
C THR A 401 -0.84 -37.60 -15.78
N ALA A 402 -0.66 -38.51 -14.80
CA ALA A 402 0.47 -38.43 -13.85
C ALA A 402 1.85 -38.58 -14.53
N SER A 403 1.86 -39.01 -15.80
CA SER A 403 3.01 -39.10 -16.68
C SER A 403 3.28 -37.81 -17.48
N ASP A 404 2.55 -36.73 -17.20
CA ASP A 404 2.78 -35.46 -17.86
C ASP A 404 4.21 -34.97 -17.61
N ARG A 405 4.78 -34.34 -18.63
CA ARG A 405 6.15 -33.81 -18.59
C ARG A 405 6.21 -32.61 -17.66
N VAL A 406 7.31 -32.49 -16.91
CA VAL A 406 7.57 -31.30 -16.08
C VAL A 406 7.82 -30.09 -17.00
N PRO A 407 7.13 -28.95 -16.80
CA PRO A 407 7.30 -27.76 -17.63
C PRO A 407 8.52 -26.94 -17.16
N ALA A 408 9.72 -27.51 -17.33
CA ALA A 408 10.98 -26.92 -16.86
C ALA A 408 11.33 -25.58 -17.52
N ASP A 409 10.81 -25.35 -18.73
CA ASP A 409 11.01 -24.15 -19.53
C ASP A 409 10.23 -22.93 -19.00
N LEU A 410 9.33 -23.09 -18.02
CA LEU A 410 8.59 -21.96 -17.43
C LEU A 410 9.51 -20.86 -16.87
N THR A 411 10.72 -21.22 -16.43
CA THR A 411 11.74 -20.25 -15.99
C THR A 411 12.18 -19.28 -17.10
N GLU A 412 11.97 -19.63 -18.37
CA GLU A 412 12.28 -18.82 -19.54
C GLU A 412 11.03 -18.32 -20.27
N THR A 413 9.91 -19.05 -20.16
CA THR A 413 8.70 -18.81 -20.97
C THR A 413 7.57 -18.11 -20.23
N MET A 414 7.59 -18.07 -18.89
CA MET A 414 6.52 -17.43 -18.12
C MET A 414 6.52 -15.90 -18.35
N PRO A 415 5.44 -15.31 -18.87
CA PRO A 415 5.46 -13.94 -19.37
C PRO A 415 5.32 -12.87 -18.29
N ALA A 416 4.97 -13.27 -17.06
CA ALA A 416 4.81 -12.40 -15.92
C ALA A 416 5.25 -13.15 -14.65
N PRO A 417 5.71 -12.45 -13.59
CA PRO A 417 6.14 -13.07 -12.34
C PRO A 417 5.07 -13.95 -11.68
N GLY A 418 3.79 -13.66 -11.91
CA GLY A 418 2.67 -14.48 -11.51
C GLY A 418 1.50 -14.34 -12.47
N LEU A 419 0.71 -15.40 -12.59
CA LEU A 419 -0.46 -15.47 -13.47
C LEU A 419 -1.68 -16.01 -12.72
N GLY A 420 -2.85 -15.44 -13.01
CA GLY A 420 -4.11 -16.05 -12.63
C GLY A 420 -4.58 -17.04 -13.69
N LEU A 421 -5.10 -18.19 -13.28
CA LEU A 421 -5.81 -19.12 -14.14
C LEU A 421 -7.27 -19.16 -13.70
N VAL A 422 -8.17 -19.02 -14.68
CA VAL A 422 -9.62 -19.09 -14.51
C VAL A 422 -10.12 -20.24 -15.37
N ILE A 423 -10.68 -21.26 -14.74
CA ILE A 423 -11.17 -22.45 -15.43
C ILE A 423 -12.68 -22.47 -15.26
N ASP A 424 -13.42 -22.33 -16.35
CA ASP A 424 -14.88 -22.51 -16.36
C ASP A 424 -15.20 -23.96 -16.73
N ASP A 425 -15.43 -24.79 -15.71
CA ASP A 425 -15.90 -26.17 -15.88
C ASP A 425 -17.42 -26.22 -15.73
N ASN A 426 -18.11 -26.19 -16.87
CA ASN A 426 -19.56 -26.41 -16.97
C ASN A 426 -20.40 -25.55 -16.00
N GLY A 427 -19.97 -24.32 -15.70
CA GLY A 427 -20.68 -23.43 -14.79
C GLY A 427 -19.89 -23.12 -13.51
N THR A 428 -18.97 -23.98 -13.10
CA THR A 428 -18.13 -23.82 -11.91
C THR A 428 -16.82 -23.14 -12.28
N VAL A 429 -16.51 -22.03 -11.60
CA VAL A 429 -15.30 -21.24 -11.87
C VAL A 429 -14.23 -21.60 -10.84
N HIS A 430 -13.16 -22.25 -11.28
CA HIS A 430 -11.97 -22.49 -10.48
C HIS A 430 -10.96 -21.37 -10.69
N LEU A 431 -10.42 -20.84 -9.59
CA LEU A 431 -9.49 -19.72 -9.61
C LEU A 431 -8.18 -20.16 -8.97
N LEU A 432 -7.10 -20.01 -9.73
CA LEU A 432 -5.75 -20.32 -9.28
C LEU A 432 -4.82 -19.13 -9.50
N LEU A 433 -3.88 -18.93 -8.58
CA LEU A 433 -2.71 -18.09 -8.80
C LEU A 433 -1.48 -18.97 -8.90
N THR A 434 -0.62 -18.69 -9.86
CA THR A 434 0.58 -19.47 -10.14
C THR A 434 1.78 -18.53 -10.16
N TYR A 435 2.88 -18.90 -9.51
CA TYR A 435 4.14 -18.17 -9.57
C TYR A 435 5.34 -19.13 -9.45
N LEU A 436 6.52 -18.66 -9.84
CA LEU A 436 7.78 -19.38 -9.66
C LEU A 436 8.52 -18.87 -8.42
N ASP A 437 8.86 -19.81 -7.54
CA ASP A 437 9.54 -19.58 -6.28
C ASP A 437 11.00 -20.05 -6.35
N GLU A 438 11.88 -19.30 -5.69
CA GLU A 438 13.31 -19.62 -5.63
C GLU A 438 13.58 -20.38 -4.33
N VAL A 439 13.98 -21.65 -4.46
CA VAL A 439 14.24 -22.53 -3.32
C VAL A 439 15.70 -22.97 -3.32
N GLY A 440 16.39 -22.74 -2.21
CA GLY A 440 17.82 -23.10 -2.04
C GLY A 440 18.70 -21.95 -1.52
N GLU A 441 19.98 -22.24 -1.28
CA GLU A 441 20.99 -21.23 -0.96
C GLU A 441 21.68 -20.70 -2.24
N ARG A 442 22.11 -19.44 -2.20
CA ARG A 442 22.66 -18.70 -3.36
C ARG A 442 23.65 -19.54 -4.19
N GLY A 443 23.33 -19.74 -5.47
CA GLY A 443 24.22 -20.33 -6.49
C GLY A 443 23.73 -21.64 -7.11
N THR A 444 22.81 -22.34 -6.47
CA THR A 444 22.14 -23.56 -6.97
C THR A 444 20.65 -23.50 -6.65
N ALA A 445 20.00 -22.41 -7.05
CA ALA A 445 18.58 -22.21 -6.78
C ALA A 445 17.74 -23.09 -7.71
N ASP A 446 16.91 -23.95 -7.13
CA ASP A 446 15.92 -24.72 -7.87
C ASP A 446 14.64 -23.90 -8.02
N ALA A 447 14.00 -24.02 -9.18
CA ALA A 447 12.71 -23.38 -9.44
C ALA A 447 11.58 -24.26 -8.92
N GLU A 448 10.75 -23.72 -8.05
CA GLU A 448 9.53 -24.34 -7.56
C GLU A 448 8.31 -23.66 -8.19
N LEU A 449 7.47 -24.40 -8.89
CA LEU A 449 6.17 -23.91 -9.31
C LEU A 449 5.20 -24.02 -8.13
N VAL A 450 4.65 -22.89 -7.73
CA VAL A 450 3.66 -22.81 -6.65
C VAL A 450 2.30 -22.43 -7.22
N LEU A 451 1.29 -23.20 -6.83
CA LEU A 451 -0.11 -23.02 -7.22
C LEU A 451 -0.93 -22.77 -5.95
N ILE A 452 -1.65 -21.66 -5.91
CA ILE A 452 -2.57 -21.30 -4.84
C ILE A 452 -3.98 -21.40 -5.40
N SER A 453 -4.75 -22.40 -4.95
CA SER A 453 -6.05 -22.77 -5.52
C SER A 453 -7.19 -22.65 -4.52
N ASN A 454 -8.28 -22.03 -4.96
CA ASN A 454 -9.53 -22.01 -4.20
C ASN A 454 -10.41 -23.26 -4.42
N TYR A 455 -10.02 -24.16 -5.32
CA TYR A 455 -10.78 -25.38 -5.69
C TYR A 455 -12.26 -25.15 -6.03
N GLY A 456 -12.61 -24.00 -6.62
CA GLY A 456 -13.98 -23.68 -6.99
C GLY A 456 -14.85 -23.25 -5.79
N GLU A 457 -14.23 -22.94 -4.65
CA GLU A 457 -14.88 -22.34 -3.49
C GLU A 457 -14.49 -20.85 -3.37
N PRO A 458 -15.16 -19.94 -4.09
CA PRO A 458 -14.76 -18.53 -4.20
C PRO A 458 -14.86 -17.74 -2.89
N THR A 459 -15.48 -18.32 -1.84
CA THR A 459 -15.62 -17.72 -0.51
C THR A 459 -14.51 -18.11 0.47
N ARG A 460 -13.57 -18.98 0.08
CA ARG A 460 -12.46 -19.37 0.96
C ARG A 460 -11.65 -18.16 1.42
N MET A 461 -11.30 -18.15 2.70
CA MET A 461 -10.39 -17.16 3.26
C MET A 461 -8.95 -17.51 2.88
N LEU A 462 -8.04 -16.54 3.00
CA LEU A 462 -6.61 -16.71 2.74
C LEU A 462 -6.05 -17.98 3.42
N GLU A 463 -6.47 -18.23 4.66
CA GLU A 463 -6.04 -19.38 5.46
C GLU A 463 -6.52 -20.73 4.93
N ASP A 464 -7.61 -20.76 4.16
CA ASP A 464 -8.25 -21.97 3.62
C ASP A 464 -7.80 -22.27 2.18
N ILE A 465 -7.02 -21.39 1.56
CA ILE A 465 -6.55 -21.60 0.19
C ILE A 465 -5.45 -22.65 0.18
N THR A 466 -5.61 -23.63 -0.69
CA THR A 466 -4.69 -24.74 -0.79
C THR A 466 -3.45 -24.35 -1.59
N LYS A 467 -2.27 -24.70 -1.06
CA LYS A 467 -0.99 -24.62 -1.76
C LYS A 467 -0.67 -25.99 -2.37
N LEU A 468 -0.45 -26.04 -3.68
CA LEU A 468 0.23 -27.14 -4.35
C LEU A 468 1.59 -26.65 -4.83
N THR A 469 2.57 -27.54 -4.87
CA THR A 469 3.93 -27.13 -5.16
C THR A 469 4.73 -28.26 -5.79
N VAL A 470 5.60 -27.93 -6.75
CA VAL A 470 6.44 -28.91 -7.42
C VAL A 470 7.71 -28.26 -7.95
N PHE A 471 8.86 -28.89 -7.74
CA PHE A 471 10.08 -28.47 -8.40
C PHE A 471 10.04 -28.73 -9.89
N LEU A 472 10.57 -27.79 -10.66
CA LEU A 472 10.70 -27.89 -12.11
C LEU A 472 11.93 -28.73 -12.51
N THR A 473 12.01 -29.94 -11.96
CA THR A 473 13.10 -30.90 -12.16
C THR A 473 12.55 -32.33 -12.34
N GLY A 474 13.38 -33.24 -12.86
CA GLY A 474 12.96 -34.60 -13.19
C GLY A 474 12.41 -34.75 -14.61
N ASN A 475 11.99 -35.97 -14.96
CA ASN A 475 11.51 -36.28 -16.31
C ASN A 475 9.99 -36.13 -16.45
N ASP A 476 9.25 -36.50 -15.39
CA ASP A 476 7.79 -36.43 -15.31
C ASP A 476 7.34 -35.86 -13.95
N LEU A 477 6.04 -35.53 -13.85
CA LEU A 477 5.48 -34.94 -12.62
C LEU A 477 5.59 -35.86 -11.41
N LEU A 478 5.56 -37.19 -11.58
CA LEU A 478 5.70 -38.13 -10.47
C LEU A 478 7.11 -38.07 -9.87
N ASP A 479 8.16 -38.07 -10.71
CA ASP A 479 9.53 -37.86 -10.29
C ASP A 479 9.69 -36.51 -9.60
N ALA A 480 9.13 -35.44 -10.17
CA ALA A 480 9.20 -34.09 -9.62
C ALA A 480 8.55 -33.98 -8.23
N VAL A 481 7.38 -34.60 -8.03
CA VAL A 481 6.70 -34.66 -6.74
C VAL A 481 7.54 -35.40 -5.70
N LYS A 482 8.18 -36.51 -6.08
CA LYS A 482 9.08 -37.25 -5.17
C LYS A 482 10.28 -36.41 -4.74
N VAL A 483 10.91 -35.69 -5.67
CA VAL A 483 12.02 -34.78 -5.35
C VAL A 483 11.56 -33.65 -4.44
N THR A 484 10.38 -33.09 -4.71
CA THR A 484 9.77 -32.02 -3.91
C THR A 484 9.49 -32.50 -2.48
N GLN A 485 8.85 -33.66 -2.31
CA GLN A 485 8.59 -34.21 -0.97
C GLN A 485 9.90 -34.50 -0.22
N ALA A 486 10.89 -35.09 -0.89
CA ALA A 486 12.17 -35.41 -0.26
C ALA A 486 12.88 -34.15 0.30
N TYR A 487 12.76 -33.01 -0.38
CA TYR A 487 13.27 -31.73 0.12
C TYR A 487 12.55 -31.28 1.40
N TYR A 488 11.22 -31.32 1.41
CA TYR A 488 10.44 -30.94 2.60
C TYR A 488 10.63 -31.91 3.76
N ASP A 489 10.76 -33.21 3.50
CA ASP A 489 11.08 -34.22 4.52
C ASP A 489 12.46 -33.98 5.12
N TYR A 490 13.45 -33.65 4.29
CA TYR A 490 14.78 -33.28 4.78
C TYR A 490 14.71 -32.03 5.68
N ALA A 491 13.98 -31.00 5.27
CA ALA A 491 13.77 -29.81 6.09
C ALA A 491 13.04 -30.12 7.41
N ALA A 492 12.04 -30.99 7.38
CA ALA A 492 11.31 -31.45 8.56
C ALA A 492 12.25 -32.15 9.57
N VAL A 493 13.12 -33.04 9.07
CA VAL A 493 14.13 -33.73 9.90
C VAL A 493 15.11 -32.74 10.52
N GLN A 494 15.61 -31.76 9.75
CA GLN A 494 16.50 -30.71 10.27
C GLN A 494 15.84 -29.86 11.36
N ASN A 495 14.53 -29.66 11.28
CA ASN A 495 13.73 -28.93 12.26
C ASN A 495 13.23 -29.80 13.44
N GLY A 496 13.65 -31.07 13.52
CA GLY A 496 13.30 -31.96 14.62
C GLY A 496 11.85 -32.47 14.59
N THR A 497 11.21 -32.43 13.43
CA THR A 497 9.86 -32.96 13.18
C THR A 497 9.92 -34.28 12.40
N GLU A 498 8.94 -35.16 12.61
CA GLU A 498 8.87 -36.41 11.84
C GLU A 498 8.40 -36.12 10.39
N PRO A 499 9.08 -36.68 9.37
CA PRO A 499 8.65 -36.55 7.99
C PRO A 499 7.31 -37.24 7.77
N HIS A 500 6.56 -36.80 6.76
CA HIS A 500 5.30 -37.44 6.41
C HIS A 500 5.57 -38.84 5.83
N PRO A 501 4.68 -39.83 6.07
CA PRO A 501 4.86 -41.17 5.52
C PRO A 501 4.84 -41.13 3.99
N ALA A 502 5.92 -41.60 3.38
CA ALA A 502 6.07 -41.72 1.94
C ALA A 502 5.20 -42.88 1.40
N ASP A 503 4.06 -42.56 0.81
CA ASP A 503 3.17 -43.50 0.12
C ASP A 503 3.18 -43.19 -1.39
N GLU A 504 3.55 -44.18 -2.21
CA GLU A 504 3.53 -44.09 -3.67
C GLU A 504 2.15 -43.70 -4.21
N ALA A 505 1.06 -44.12 -3.54
CA ALA A 505 -0.29 -43.73 -3.94
C ALA A 505 -0.54 -42.22 -3.75
N LEU A 506 -0.02 -41.63 -2.67
CA LEU A 506 -0.14 -40.19 -2.40
C LEU A 506 0.70 -39.37 -3.38
N TYR A 507 1.88 -39.85 -3.78
CA TYR A 507 2.68 -39.20 -4.82
C TYR A 507 1.98 -39.19 -6.18
N ALA A 508 1.37 -40.32 -6.55
CA ALA A 508 0.59 -40.40 -7.77
C ALA A 508 -0.63 -39.47 -7.73
N GLU A 509 -1.33 -39.38 -6.59
CA GLU A 509 -2.47 -38.46 -6.42
C GLU A 509 -2.05 -36.99 -6.52
N HIS A 510 -0.91 -36.61 -5.93
CA HIS A 510 -0.41 -35.23 -6.03
C HIS A 510 0.09 -34.91 -7.45
N ALA A 511 0.81 -35.82 -8.10
CA ALA A 511 1.23 -35.64 -9.50
C ALA A 511 0.02 -35.51 -10.43
N TYR A 512 -1.04 -36.29 -10.18
CA TYR A 512 -2.30 -36.20 -10.88
C TYR A 512 -2.97 -34.84 -10.68
N ALA A 513 -3.07 -34.36 -9.42
CA ALA A 513 -3.61 -33.05 -9.08
C ALA A 513 -2.84 -31.90 -9.76
N LEU A 514 -1.52 -32.02 -9.90
CA LEU A 514 -0.68 -31.04 -10.60
C LEU A 514 -0.86 -31.08 -12.11
N GLY A 515 -1.00 -32.28 -12.71
CA GLY A 515 -1.17 -32.48 -14.15
C GLY A 515 -2.35 -31.71 -14.75
N PHE A 516 -3.42 -31.53 -13.97
CA PHE A 516 -4.56 -30.67 -14.36
C PHE A 516 -4.15 -29.25 -14.75
N PHE A 517 -3.10 -28.71 -14.15
CA PHE A 517 -2.75 -27.29 -14.27
C PHE A 517 -1.44 -27.05 -15.01
N THR A 518 -0.44 -27.91 -14.83
CA THR A 518 0.91 -27.70 -15.37
C THR A 518 0.95 -27.73 -16.89
N GLY A 519 0.27 -28.68 -17.53
CA GLY A 519 0.18 -28.74 -18.99
C GLY A 519 -0.54 -27.54 -19.61
N LEU A 520 -1.61 -27.08 -18.97
CA LEU A 520 -2.33 -25.87 -19.35
C LEU A 520 -1.43 -24.63 -19.21
N LEU A 521 -0.74 -24.48 -18.09
CA LEU A 521 0.17 -23.36 -17.83
C LEU A 521 1.32 -23.35 -18.85
N ALA A 522 1.94 -24.49 -19.12
CA ALA A 522 2.99 -24.62 -20.13
C ALA A 522 2.50 -24.17 -21.51
N GLY A 523 1.30 -24.58 -21.91
CA GLY A 523 0.71 -24.17 -23.18
C GLY A 523 0.33 -22.69 -23.27
N ILE A 524 -0.06 -22.07 -22.14
CA ILE A 524 -0.31 -20.63 -22.05
C ILE A 524 0.99 -19.83 -22.18
N CYS A 525 2.08 -20.33 -21.57
CA CYS A 525 3.39 -19.70 -21.59
C CYS A 525 4.19 -20.01 -22.86
N ALA A 526 3.77 -20.99 -23.67
CA ALA A 526 4.48 -21.40 -24.87
C ALA A 526 4.64 -20.23 -25.88
N PRO A 527 5.80 -20.11 -26.55
CA PRO A 527 5.99 -19.15 -27.63
C PRO A 527 4.94 -19.30 -28.72
N GLY A 528 4.14 -18.24 -28.96
CA GLY A 528 3.08 -18.25 -29.96
C GLY A 528 1.69 -18.65 -29.45
N ALA A 529 1.49 -18.75 -28.13
CA ALA A 529 0.17 -18.95 -27.56
C ALA A 529 -0.83 -17.88 -28.05
N GLU A 530 -1.97 -18.33 -28.60
CA GLU A 530 -3.02 -17.45 -29.14
C GLU A 530 -4.01 -17.05 -28.03
N LEU A 531 -3.75 -15.90 -27.41
CA LEU A 531 -4.58 -15.31 -26.37
C LEU A 531 -5.17 -13.98 -26.83
N LYS A 532 -6.46 -13.77 -26.53
CA LYS A 532 -7.18 -12.53 -26.87
C LYS A 532 -7.61 -11.80 -25.61
N ASP A 533 -7.38 -10.49 -25.56
CA ASP A 533 -7.92 -9.64 -24.49
C ASP A 533 -9.46 -9.67 -24.53
N ALA A 534 -10.07 -10.24 -23.49
CA ALA A 534 -11.53 -10.34 -23.37
C ALA A 534 -12.18 -8.95 -23.40
N GLY A 535 -11.53 -7.95 -22.81
CA GLY A 535 -12.01 -6.58 -22.77
C GLY A 535 -12.09 -5.95 -24.16
N ALA A 536 -11.21 -6.33 -25.08
CA ALA A 536 -11.25 -5.86 -26.46
C ALA A 536 -12.46 -6.39 -27.24
N LEU A 537 -12.96 -7.59 -26.90
CA LEU A 537 -14.18 -8.15 -27.51
C LEU A 537 -15.43 -7.34 -27.17
N THR A 538 -15.39 -6.51 -26.13
CA THR A 538 -16.49 -5.59 -25.81
C THR A 538 -16.56 -4.39 -26.78
N GLY A 539 -15.52 -4.17 -27.58
CA GLY A 539 -15.36 -3.00 -28.45
C GLY A 539 -15.06 -1.69 -27.71
N ARG A 540 -14.80 -1.73 -26.40
CA ARG A 540 -14.62 -0.56 -25.53
C ARG A 540 -13.16 -0.32 -25.14
N LYS A 541 -12.27 -1.27 -25.42
CA LYS A 541 -10.84 -1.24 -25.16
C LYS A 541 -10.10 -1.65 -26.42
N LEU A 542 -8.92 -1.08 -26.64
CA LEU A 542 -8.02 -1.56 -27.69
C LEU A 542 -7.45 -2.94 -27.31
N PRO A 543 -7.27 -3.85 -28.28
CA PRO A 543 -6.65 -5.15 -28.01
C PRO A 543 -5.22 -4.99 -27.52
N ALA A 544 -4.92 -5.58 -26.37
CA ALA A 544 -3.56 -5.72 -25.86
C ALA A 544 -2.88 -6.96 -26.47
N PRO A 545 -1.56 -6.93 -26.71
CA PRO A 545 -0.81 -8.09 -27.20
C PRO A 545 -0.52 -9.10 -26.07
N TRP A 546 -0.40 -10.38 -26.44
CA TRP A 546 0.19 -11.42 -25.59
C TRP A 546 1.57 -11.80 -26.15
N PRO A 547 2.62 -11.94 -25.32
CA PRO A 547 2.66 -11.75 -23.86
C PRO A 547 2.40 -10.29 -23.44
N PRO A 548 1.88 -10.06 -22.22
CA PRO A 548 1.62 -8.71 -21.73
C PRO A 548 2.92 -7.91 -21.59
N GLU A 549 2.85 -6.62 -21.91
CA GLU A 549 3.92 -5.69 -21.57
C GLU A 549 3.89 -5.42 -20.05
N PRO A 550 5.06 -5.23 -19.40
CA PRO A 550 5.12 -4.87 -17.98
C PRO A 550 4.33 -3.58 -17.74
N ASN A 551 3.20 -3.67 -17.03
CA ASN A 551 2.35 -2.52 -16.77
C ASN A 551 1.65 -2.68 -15.42
N VAL A 552 1.63 -1.61 -14.61
CA VAL A 552 0.88 -1.61 -13.35
C VAL A 552 -0.56 -1.27 -13.65
N LEU A 553 -1.36 -2.30 -13.91
CA LEU A 553 -2.80 -2.13 -14.10
C LEU A 553 -3.50 -2.17 -12.74
N SER A 554 -4.37 -1.20 -12.47
CA SER A 554 -5.27 -1.21 -11.31
C SER A 554 -6.38 -2.27 -11.45
N GLU A 555 -6.67 -2.67 -12.68
CA GLU A 555 -7.73 -3.63 -13.04
C GLU A 555 -7.12 -4.98 -13.45
N THR A 556 -7.83 -6.07 -13.15
CA THR A 556 -7.52 -7.39 -13.70
C THR A 556 -7.67 -7.36 -15.23
N THR A 557 -6.74 -7.97 -15.96
CA THR A 557 -6.90 -8.21 -17.41
C THR A 557 -7.18 -9.68 -17.64
N LEU A 558 -8.30 -9.99 -18.29
CA LEU A 558 -8.69 -11.37 -18.62
C LEU A 558 -8.36 -11.69 -20.08
N TRP A 559 -7.59 -12.75 -20.27
CA TRP A 559 -7.19 -13.28 -21.56
C TRP A 559 -7.99 -14.53 -21.88
N LEU A 560 -8.52 -14.62 -23.08
CA LEU A 560 -9.24 -15.80 -23.57
C LEU A 560 -8.28 -16.68 -24.36
N LEU A 561 -8.11 -17.92 -23.93
CA LEU A 561 -7.35 -18.91 -24.68
C LEU A 561 -8.18 -19.35 -25.91
N THR A 562 -7.71 -19.05 -27.13
CA THR A 562 -8.51 -19.26 -28.37
C THR A 562 -8.18 -20.53 -29.15
N GLY A 563 -7.34 -21.42 -28.60
CA GLY A 563 -7.00 -22.73 -29.17
C GLY A 563 -6.68 -23.77 -28.10
N THR A 564 -6.57 -25.05 -28.49
CA THR A 564 -6.09 -26.10 -27.58
C THR A 564 -4.58 -25.95 -27.40
N PRO A 565 -4.07 -25.76 -26.17
CA PRO A 565 -2.64 -25.67 -25.94
C PRO A 565 -1.98 -26.99 -26.31
N THR A 566 -1.03 -26.96 -27.24
CA THR A 566 -0.14 -28.10 -27.49
C THR A 566 1.08 -27.93 -26.60
N ALA A 567 1.15 -28.68 -25.50
CA ALA A 567 2.40 -28.84 -24.75
C ALA A 567 3.41 -29.58 -25.65
N THR A 568 4.59 -29.01 -25.88
CA THR A 568 5.71 -29.67 -26.59
C THR A 568 6.73 -30.20 -25.61
#